data_AF-A0A662I693-F1
#
_entry.id   AF-A0A662I693-F1
#
_cell.length_a   1.000
_cell.length_b   1.000
_cell.length_c   1.000
_cell.angle_alpha   90.00
_cell.angle_beta   90.00
_cell.angle_gamma   90.00
#
_symmetry.space_group_name_H-M   'P 1'
#
loop_
_entity.id
_entity.type
_entity.pdbx_description
1 polymer ?
#
loop_
_entity_poly.entity_id
_entity_poly.type
_entity_poly.pdbx_seq_one_letter_code
_entity_poly.pdbx_strand_id
1 'polypeptide(L)' 'MLVAVLGVLGLVFIVAGWIISVGKEVPLRLSLLYFTGSVLLTVYAVLEADLIFIALNSLASIFSGIQILKALKK' A
#
# COMPACT_ATOMS: atom_id res chain seq x y z
N MET A 1 -16.23 -16.94 -3.68
CA MET A 1 -15.53 -16.72 -4.96
C MET A 1 -15.49 -15.24 -5.35
N LEU A 2 -16.63 -14.53 -5.43
CA LEU A 2 -16.67 -13.11 -5.80
C LEU A 2 -15.78 -12.20 -4.93
N VAL A 3 -15.81 -12.36 -3.60
CA VAL A 3 -15.00 -11.54 -2.66
C VAL A 3 -13.50 -11.65 -2.97
N ALA A 4 -12.99 -12.86 -3.19
CA ALA A 4 -11.59 -13.09 -3.54
C ALA A 4 -11.23 -12.47 -4.90
N VAL A 5 -12.12 -12.55 -5.89
CA VAL A 5 -11.91 -11.92 -7.21
C VAL A 5 -11.82 -10.39 -7.08
N LEU A 6 -12.73 -9.77 -6.32
CA LEU A 6 -12.70 -8.31 -6.09
C LEU A 6 -11.41 -7.89 -5.37
N GLY A 7 -10.99 -8.66 -4.37
CA GLY A 7 -9.75 -8.42 -3.63
C GLY A 7 -8.51 -8.53 -4.52
N VAL A 8 -8.42 -9.57 -5.37
CA VAL A 8 -7.32 -9.74 -6.32
C VAL A 8 -7.31 -8.65 -7.39
N LEU A 9 -8.47 -8.24 -7.90
CA LEU A 9 -8.56 -7.11 -8.83
C LEU A 9 -8.08 -5.81 -8.16
N GLY A 10 -8.51 -5.56 -6.93
CA GLY A 10 -7.99 -4.45 -6.12
C GLY A 10 -6.46 -4.49 -5.99
N LEU A 11 -5.88 -5.68 -5.80
CA LEU A 11 -4.43 -5.88 -5.70
C LEU A 11 -3.72 -5.50 -6.99
N VAL A 12 -4.23 -5.96 -8.13
CA VAL A 12 -3.69 -5.63 -9.45
C VAL A 12 -3.75 -4.12 -9.69
N PHE A 13 -4.86 -3.46 -9.38
CA PHE A 13 -5.00 -2.01 -9.56
C PHE A 13 -4.09 -1.20 -8.64
N ILE A 14 -3.92 -1.61 -7.37
CA ILE A 14 -2.98 -0.95 -6.46
C ILE A 14 -1.54 -1.09 -6.96
N VAL A 15 -1.13 -2.31 -7.33
CA VAL A 15 0.21 -2.56 -7.89
C VAL A 15 0.45 -1.74 -9.14
N ALA A 16 -0.50 -1.74 -10.08
CA ALA A 16 -0.42 -0.93 -11.30
C ALA A 16 -0.33 0.56 -10.98
N GLY A 17 -1.16 1.06 -10.07
CA GLY A 17 -1.15 2.46 -9.59
C GLY A 17 0.19 2.88 -9.01
N TRP A 18 0.85 1.99 -8.28
CA TRP A 18 2.20 2.24 -7.78
C TRP A 18 3.26 2.22 -8.87
N ILE A 19 3.21 1.26 -9.79
CA ILE A 19 4.14 1.17 -10.93
C ILE A 19 4.09 2.46 -11.76
N ILE A 20 2.91 2.99 -12.08
CA ILE A 20 2.77 4.24 -12.85
C ILE A 20 3.16 5.49 -12.06
N SER A 21 3.25 5.37 -10.73
CA SER A 21 3.67 6.44 -9.83
C SER A 21 5.17 6.41 -9.55
N VAL A 22 5.88 5.37 -10.00
CA VAL A 22 7.35 5.31 -9.93
C VAL A 22 7.94 6.52 -10.68
N GLY A 23 8.87 7.21 -10.03
CA GLY A 23 9.52 8.40 -10.57
C GLY A 23 8.73 9.69 -10.38
N LYS A 24 7.47 9.62 -9.92
CA LYS A 24 6.70 10.81 -9.53
C LYS A 24 6.96 11.15 -8.08
N GLU A 25 7.06 12.45 -7.80
CA GLU A 25 7.13 12.95 -6.43
C GLU A 25 5.75 12.85 -5.78
N VAL A 26 5.72 12.18 -4.62
CA VAL A 26 4.52 12.09 -3.79
C VAL A 26 4.78 12.93 -2.53
N PRO A 27 3.87 13.86 -2.17
CA PRO A 27 4.08 14.72 -1.00
C PRO A 27 4.38 13.91 0.27
N LEU A 28 5.39 14.33 1.05
CA LEU A 28 5.82 13.62 2.26
C LEU A 28 4.66 13.41 3.25
N ARG A 29 3.82 14.44 3.46
CA ARG A 29 2.65 14.35 4.35
C ARG A 29 1.68 13.25 3.92
N LEU A 30 1.44 13.13 2.61
CA LEU A 30 0.56 12.10 2.06
C LEU A 30 1.20 10.71 2.22
N SER A 31 2.49 10.58 1.92
CA SER A 31 3.23 9.32 2.08
C SER A 31 3.24 8.85 3.54
N LEU A 32 3.39 9.75 4.52
CA LEU A 32 3.32 9.42 5.94
C LEU A 32 1.93 8.90 6.35
N LEU A 33 0.85 9.58 5.93
CA LEU A 33 -0.52 9.14 6.24
C LEU A 33 -0.81 7.77 5.62
N TYR A 34 -0.41 7.55 4.37
CA TYR A 34 -0.57 6.25 3.70
C TYR A 34 0.25 5.17 4.40
N PHE A 35 1.51 5.44 4.74
CA PHE A 35 2.37 4.48 5.42
C PHE A 35 1.78 4.05 6.75
N THR A 36 1.44 5.01 7.61
CA THR A 36 0.88 4.72 8.94
C THR A 36 -0.45 3.99 8.83
N GLY A 37 -1.36 4.46 7.96
CA GLY A 37 -2.65 3.81 7.76
C GLY A 37 -2.52 2.38 7.25
N SER A 38 -1.67 2.15 6.25
CA SER A 38 -1.47 0.82 5.68
C SER A 38 -0.77 -0.13 6.66
N VAL A 39 0.19 0.32 7.47
CA VAL A 39 0.80 -0.54 8.51
C VAL A 39 -0.25 -0.99 9.53
N LEU A 40 -1.09 -0.07 10.02
CA LEU A 40 -2.16 -0.40 10.97
C LEU A 40 -3.17 -1.38 10.36
N LEU A 41 -3.55 -1.16 9.09
CA LEU A 41 -4.47 -2.06 8.38
C LEU A 41 -3.86 -3.43 8.07
N THR A 42 -2.54 -3.52 7.85
CA THR A 42 -1.86 -4.82 7.75
C THR A 42 -1.95 -5.57 9.06
N VAL A 43 -1.69 -4.92 10.20
CA VAL A 43 -1.81 -5.55 11.53
C VAL A 43 -3.25 -6.05 11.74
N TYR A 44 -4.24 -5.20 11.46
CA TYR A 44 -5.65 -5.60 11.52
C TYR A 44 -5.95 -6.82 10.63
N ALA A 45 -5.49 -6.83 9.38
CA ALA A 45 -5.75 -7.92 8.46
C ALA A 45 -5.06 -9.24 8.86
N VAL A 46 -3.88 -9.17 9.51
CA VAL A 46 -3.23 -10.34 10.11
C VAL A 46 -4.10 -10.94 11.21
N LEU A 47 -4.69 -10.10 12.07
CA LEU A 47 -5.58 -10.56 13.15
C LEU A 47 -6.85 -11.21 12.60
N GLU A 48 -7.36 -10.72 11.46
CA GLU A 48 -8.51 -11.28 10.76
C GLU A 48 -8.18 -12.46 9.81
N ALA A 49 -6.90 -12.85 9.70
CA ALA A 49 -6.42 -13.84 8.75
C ALA A 49 -6.81 -13.57 7.27
N ASP A 50 -6.99 -12.30 6.89
CA ASP A 50 -7.32 -11.89 5.52
C ASP A 50 -6.04 -11.70 4.69
N LEU A 51 -5.63 -12.78 4.01
CA LEU A 51 -4.42 -12.79 3.18
C LEU A 51 -4.43 -11.74 2.06
N ILE A 52 -5.59 -11.43 1.47
CA ILE A 52 -5.66 -10.45 0.39
C ILE A 52 -5.45 -9.05 0.97
N PHE A 53 -6.11 -8.74 2.08
CA PHE A 53 -5.98 -7.43 2.71
C PHE A 53 -4.62 -7.20 3.36
N ILE A 54 -3.98 -8.26 3.87
CA ILE A 54 -2.57 -8.27 4.27
C ILE A 54 -1.68 -7.88 3.09
N ALA A 55 -1.84 -8.54 1.94
CA ALA A 55 -1.01 -8.28 0.76
C ALA A 55 -1.18 -6.84 0.24
N LEU A 56 -2.44 -6.37 0.12
CA LEU A 56 -2.78 -5.02 -0.32
C LEU A 56 -2.09 -3.94 0.54
N ASN A 57 -2.28 -4.03 1.86
CA ASN A 57 -1.76 -3.01 2.77
C ASN A 57 -0.24 -3.14 2.98
N SER A 58 0.32 -4.34 2.90
CA SER A 58 1.78 -4.52 2.94
C SER A 58 2.45 -3.83 1.75
N LEU A 59 1.92 -4.01 0.54
CA LEU A 59 2.42 -3.32 -0.65
C LEU A 59 2.28 -1.81 -0.53
N ALA A 60 1.10 -1.32 -0.13
CA ALA A 60 0.88 0.11 0.07
C ALA A 60 1.85 0.71 1.11
N SER A 61 2.13 -0.01 2.20
CA SER A 61 3.14 0.36 3.21
C SER A 61 4.54 0.42 2.61
N ILE A 62 4.96 -0.59 1.85
CA ILE A 62 6.28 -0.61 1.22
C ILE A 62 6.45 0.59 0.28
N PHE A 63 5.50 0.83 -0.61
CA PHE A 63 5.61 1.89 -1.59
C PHE A 63 5.58 3.29 -0.97
N SER A 64 4.68 3.54 -0.02
CA SER A 64 4.65 4.81 0.71
C SER A 64 5.92 5.02 1.55
N GLY A 65 6.47 3.95 2.14
CA GLY A 65 7.77 3.95 2.81
C GLY A 65 8.93 4.34 1.88
N ILE A 66 8.97 3.80 0.67
CA ILE A 66 9.96 4.20 -0.35
C ILE A 66 9.85 5.69 -0.67
N GLN A 67 8.63 6.22 -0.79
CA GLN A 67 8.42 7.65 -1.08
C GLN A 67 8.84 8.55 0.08
N ILE A 68 8.63 8.13 1.34
CA ILE A 68 9.16 8.82 2.53
C ILE A 68 10.69 8.86 2.45
N LEU A 69 11.35 7.71 2.22
CA LEU A 69 12.81 7.64 2.13
C LEU A 69 13.37 8.52 1.00
N LYS A 70 12.68 8.61 -0.14
CA LYS A 70 13.07 9.53 -1.22
C LYS A 70 12.92 10.99 -0.81
N ALA A 71 11.82 11.35 -0.16
CA ALA A 71 11.56 12.72 0.26
C ALA A 71 12.54 13.20 1.34
N LEU A 72 13.04 12.31 2.20
CA LEU A 72 14.03 12.61 3.24
C LEU A 72 15.48 12.69 2.71
N LYS A 73 15.75 12.16 1.50
CA LYS A 73 17.08 12.20 0.86
C LYS A 73 17.29 13.43 -0.02
N LYS A 74 16.23 14.21 -0.27
CA LYS A 74 16.30 15.53 -0.90
C LYS A 74 16.72 16.57 0.12
#